data_AF-A0A3N5QWB1-F1
#
_entry.id   AF-A0A3N5QWB1-F1
#
_cell.length_a   1.000
_cell.length_b   1.000
_cell.length_c   1.000
_cell.angle_alpha   90.00
_cell.angle_beta   90.00
_cell.angle_gamma   90.00
#
_symmetry.space_group_name_H-M   'P 1'
#
loop_
_entity.id
_entity.type
_entity.pdbx_description
1 polymer ?
#
loop_
_entity_poly.entity_id
_entity_poly.type
_entity_poly.pdbx_seq_one_letter_code
_entity_poly.pdbx_strand_id
1 'polypeptide(L)'
;MAVKKRSERAKVYDFKTWRDFTPMNISAGTMLHNRTGSWRFIKPQYEDKIPACQNGCPCGNDIEAWIKLVQNNELEKAYWHLKREEPFPAILGRVCFKFCEAACNRIPLDQAVAINELERFVGDQVPLKTPHPDLKPFHGKTLAVVGSGPAGMAAAYYARLLGFKVTIYEKHKEPGGILRMGIPNYRLPKEIVKAEFQGLKNMGIEIRTRTTIGAKIKLEQLQKEYDYVFLATGVHGSQKLGVAGEESPRVQSGLDMLRRTAFGEKLKLGKKVIVVGGGNTAIDAARTAVRLGAKVTVLYRRTEKEMPAHAEEVEEARQEGVAFRFLAAPEKIALKKNGSISKLVCCEMKLGPADASGRRRPIKKPGAFFNLTADTILTAIGETAELEYGAGCFPTEKSPVAVDESLKIKSAGSAGAPLSAGGDIIDIPHTVVHAVAAGKQAALAMDCDRTGKDVVKVFADIRIGKGPALSFSRYMGWPPLNPVPLNFKEVVDSDKVVYDYFQKASRTEREVEEAAGRKKHLKAYQKTFKKAQAQAEVERCLHCGRCTECDNCLILCPDMSVLVQDRKTFGYAFDYDYCKGCGVCYAECPRHAITMVDEVLSQEEGN
;
A
#
# COMPACT_ATOMS: atom_id res chain seq x y z
N MET A 1 12.37 -8.99 -19.56
CA MET A 1 12.37 -10.17 -20.45
C MET A 1 11.07 -10.14 -21.23
N ALA A 2 11.09 -10.21 -22.56
CA ALA A 2 9.87 -10.34 -23.34
C ALA A 2 9.13 -11.60 -22.91
N VAL A 3 7.83 -11.49 -22.60
CA VAL A 3 6.99 -12.68 -22.38
C VAL A 3 7.06 -13.53 -23.61
N LYS A 4 7.45 -14.79 -23.42
CA LYS A 4 7.23 -15.81 -24.44
C LYS A 4 5.86 -16.41 -24.20
N LYS A 5 4.85 -15.97 -24.96
CA LYS A 5 3.52 -16.62 -25.00
C LYS A 5 3.72 -18.13 -25.23
N ARG A 6 2.80 -18.99 -24.78
CA ARG A 6 2.94 -20.44 -25.02
C ARG A 6 3.04 -20.71 -26.52
N SER A 7 2.22 -20.02 -27.31
CA SER A 7 2.25 -20.02 -28.78
C SER A 7 3.60 -19.63 -29.38
N GLU A 8 4.31 -18.65 -28.81
CA GLU A 8 5.63 -18.23 -29.29
C GLU A 8 6.73 -19.26 -29.02
N ARG A 9 6.49 -20.23 -28.13
CA ARG A 9 7.39 -21.38 -27.88
C ARG A 9 6.94 -22.63 -28.63
N ALA A 10 5.75 -22.63 -29.23
CA ALA A 10 5.22 -23.79 -29.92
C ALA A 10 6.09 -24.07 -31.16
N LYS A 11 6.43 -25.35 -31.35
CA LYS A 11 6.99 -25.78 -32.63
C LYS A 11 5.87 -25.71 -33.66
N VAL A 12 6.06 -24.90 -34.70
CA VAL A 12 5.17 -24.88 -35.87
C VAL A 12 5.48 -26.13 -36.69
N TYR A 13 4.46 -26.97 -36.89
CA TYR A 13 4.52 -28.12 -37.78
C TYR A 13 3.60 -27.85 -38.96
N ASP A 14 4.20 -27.70 -40.15
CA ASP A 14 3.45 -27.55 -41.41
C ASP A 14 3.17 -28.92 -42.00
N PHE A 15 1.94 -29.41 -41.82
CA PHE A 15 1.46 -30.61 -42.48
C PHE A 15 0.91 -30.24 -43.86
N LYS A 16 1.54 -30.70 -44.95
CA LYS A 16 1.10 -30.43 -46.32
C LYS A 16 0.09 -31.47 -46.80
N THR A 17 0.15 -32.68 -46.25
CA THR A 17 -0.74 -33.79 -46.57
C THR A 17 -1.05 -34.62 -45.31
N TRP A 18 -2.10 -35.44 -45.37
CA TRP A 18 -2.44 -36.37 -44.29
C TRP A 18 -1.32 -37.37 -43.95
N ARG A 19 -0.36 -37.58 -44.86
CA ARG A 19 0.81 -38.47 -44.67
C ARG A 19 1.89 -37.84 -43.79
N ASP A 20 1.86 -36.53 -43.61
CA ASP A 20 2.81 -35.81 -42.77
C ASP A 20 2.45 -35.93 -41.28
N PHE A 21 1.25 -36.42 -40.96
CA PHE A 21 0.85 -36.73 -39.59
C PHE A 21 1.63 -37.94 -39.08
N THR A 22 2.08 -37.88 -37.83
CA THR A 22 2.63 -39.05 -37.12
C THR A 22 1.61 -40.19 -37.16
N PRO A 23 2.01 -41.45 -37.40
CA PRO A 23 1.10 -42.58 -37.37
C PRO A 23 0.31 -42.59 -36.07
N MET A 24 -1.01 -42.40 -36.15
CA MET A 24 -1.88 -42.52 -34.99
C MET A 24 -2.02 -44.01 -34.70
N ASN A 25 -1.51 -44.45 -33.55
CA ASN A 25 -1.85 -45.75 -33.01
C ASN A 25 -3.32 -45.71 -32.60
N ILE A 26 -4.19 -46.21 -33.48
CA ILE A 26 -5.61 -46.40 -33.18
C ILE A 26 -5.74 -47.78 -32.54
N SER A 27 -6.18 -47.81 -31.28
CA SER A 27 -6.55 -49.07 -30.62
C SER A 27 -7.74 -49.68 -31.36
N ALA A 28 -7.55 -50.88 -31.92
CA ALA A 28 -8.63 -51.65 -32.54
C ALA A 28 -9.41 -52.52 -31.52
N GLY A 29 -8.99 -52.50 -30.24
CA GLY A 29 -9.64 -53.25 -29.15
C GLY A 29 -10.67 -52.39 -28.38
N THR A 30 -11.68 -53.04 -27.80
CA THR A 30 -12.63 -52.37 -26.90
C THR A 30 -11.94 -52.02 -25.57
N MET A 31 -12.27 -50.86 -25.02
CA MET A 31 -11.72 -50.37 -23.74
C MET A 31 -12.40 -50.99 -22.50
N LEU A 32 -13.30 -51.98 -22.71
CA LEU A 32 -14.10 -52.62 -21.65
C LEU A 32 -13.24 -53.32 -20.58
N HIS A 33 -12.10 -53.89 -20.98
CA HIS A 33 -11.17 -54.56 -20.06
C HIS A 33 -10.31 -53.59 -19.25
N ASN A 34 -10.09 -52.38 -19.77
CA ASN A 34 -9.22 -51.37 -19.16
C ASN A 34 -9.99 -50.49 -18.15
N ARG A 35 -11.30 -50.72 -17.94
CA ARG A 35 -12.19 -49.86 -17.16
C ARG A 35 -12.02 -48.35 -17.48
N THR A 36 -11.48 -47.97 -18.64
CA THR A 36 -11.26 -46.56 -18.99
C THR A 36 -12.59 -45.98 -19.44
N GLY A 37 -13.29 -45.41 -18.46
CA GLY A 37 -14.59 -44.77 -18.56
C GLY A 37 -15.13 -44.62 -17.14
N SER A 38 -15.18 -43.38 -16.65
CA SER A 38 -15.76 -42.97 -15.34
C SER A 38 -14.87 -42.97 -14.10
N TRP A 39 -13.55 -43.12 -14.23
CA TRP A 39 -12.62 -43.00 -13.10
C TRP A 39 -11.81 -41.73 -13.29
N ARG A 40 -11.96 -40.79 -12.35
CA ARG A 40 -11.01 -39.69 -12.18
C ARG A 40 -10.46 -39.79 -10.76
N PHE A 41 -9.18 -39.48 -10.59
CA PHE A 41 -8.57 -39.35 -9.27
C PHE A 41 -8.50 -37.89 -8.84
N ILE A 42 -8.72 -36.97 -9.79
CA ILE A 42 -8.74 -35.53 -9.59
C ILE A 42 -9.94 -34.94 -10.34
N LYS A 43 -10.52 -33.86 -9.81
CA LYS A 43 -11.62 -33.12 -10.43
C LYS A 43 -11.36 -31.62 -10.42
N PRO A 44 -11.83 -30.89 -11.44
CA PRO A 44 -11.73 -29.44 -11.45
C PRO A 44 -12.74 -28.83 -10.48
N GLN A 45 -12.35 -27.76 -9.80
CA GLN A 45 -13.23 -26.94 -8.97
C GLN A 45 -12.92 -25.47 -9.21
N TYR A 46 -13.95 -24.62 -9.26
CA TYR A 46 -13.73 -23.17 -9.22
C TYR A 46 -13.30 -22.77 -7.81
N GLU A 47 -12.17 -22.10 -7.75
CA GLU A 47 -11.58 -21.64 -6.51
C GLU A 47 -10.89 -20.32 -6.81
N ASP A 48 -11.46 -19.25 -6.26
CA ASP A 48 -10.84 -17.92 -6.33
C ASP A 48 -9.52 -17.97 -5.55
N LYS A 49 -8.51 -17.29 -6.08
CA LYS A 49 -7.16 -17.23 -5.52
C LYS A 49 -6.73 -15.79 -5.35
N ILE A 50 -5.62 -15.57 -4.66
CA ILE A 50 -5.10 -14.22 -4.41
C ILE A 50 -4.35 -13.70 -5.65
N PRO A 51 -4.79 -12.58 -6.25
CA PRO A 51 -4.01 -11.90 -7.28
C PRO A 51 -2.68 -11.36 -6.69
N ALA A 52 -1.60 -11.37 -7.47
CA ALA A 52 -0.30 -10.85 -7.04
C ALA A 52 -0.35 -9.39 -6.53
N CYS A 53 -1.21 -8.55 -7.11
CA CYS A 53 -1.39 -7.16 -6.66
C CYS A 53 -2.00 -7.05 -5.25
N GLN A 54 -2.91 -7.96 -4.88
CA GLN A 54 -3.49 -8.04 -3.54
C GLN A 54 -2.45 -8.52 -2.53
N ASN A 55 -1.67 -9.56 -2.86
CA ASN A 55 -0.56 -10.04 -2.03
C ASN A 55 0.54 -8.98 -1.85
N GLY A 56 0.79 -8.14 -2.86
CA GLY A 56 1.74 -7.03 -2.79
C GLY A 56 1.24 -5.80 -2.04
N CYS A 57 -0.06 -5.67 -1.77
CA CYS A 57 -0.62 -4.54 -1.04
C CYS A 57 -0.39 -4.73 0.48
N PRO A 58 0.26 -3.78 1.20
CA PRO A 58 0.42 -3.90 2.65
C PRO A 58 -0.90 -3.91 3.42
N CYS A 59 -1.93 -3.26 2.87
CA CYS A 59 -3.30 -3.34 3.39
C CYS A 59 -4.06 -4.57 2.90
N GLY A 60 -3.58 -5.31 1.90
CA GLY A 60 -4.27 -6.51 1.44
C GLY A 60 -5.54 -6.25 0.62
N ASN A 61 -5.63 -5.08 -0.03
CA ASN A 61 -6.81 -4.68 -0.80
C ASN A 61 -7.19 -5.74 -1.84
N ASP A 62 -8.46 -6.11 -1.88
CA ASP A 62 -9.04 -6.95 -2.93
C ASP A 62 -9.19 -6.15 -4.23
N ILE A 63 -8.05 -5.92 -4.88
CA ILE A 63 -7.93 -5.04 -6.04
C ILE A 63 -8.72 -5.54 -7.22
N GLU A 64 -8.71 -6.84 -7.45
CA GLU A 64 -9.48 -7.43 -8.54
C GLU A 64 -10.97 -7.21 -8.32
N ALA A 65 -11.50 -7.44 -7.10
CA ALA A 65 -12.92 -7.30 -6.84
C ALA A 65 -13.44 -5.88 -7.06
N TRP A 66 -12.77 -4.88 -6.48
CA TRP A 66 -13.25 -3.51 -6.65
C TRP A 66 -13.02 -2.98 -8.07
N ILE A 67 -12.00 -3.47 -8.80
CA ILE A 67 -11.86 -3.18 -10.24
C ILE A 67 -13.03 -3.77 -11.02
N LYS A 68 -13.45 -5.00 -10.72
CA LYS A 68 -14.62 -5.63 -11.36
C LYS A 68 -15.90 -4.82 -11.11
N LEU A 69 -16.07 -4.29 -9.91
CA LEU A 69 -17.18 -3.39 -9.59
C LEU A 69 -17.11 -2.07 -10.38
N VAL A 70 -15.90 -1.51 -10.61
CA VAL A 70 -15.74 -0.32 -11.46
C VAL A 70 -16.07 -0.63 -12.93
N GLN A 71 -15.65 -1.78 -13.47
CA GLN A 71 -16.05 -2.23 -14.82
C GLN A 71 -17.57 -2.27 -14.98
N ASN A 72 -18.26 -2.79 -13.97
CA ASN A 72 -19.73 -2.86 -13.97
C ASN A 72 -20.42 -1.49 -13.71
N ASN A 73 -19.67 -0.39 -13.62
CA ASN A 73 -20.16 0.95 -13.25
C ASN A 73 -20.76 1.05 -11.83
N GLU A 74 -20.39 0.14 -10.93
CA GLU A 74 -20.89 0.06 -9.55
C GLU A 74 -19.95 0.80 -8.57
N LEU A 75 -19.71 2.09 -8.82
CA LEU A 75 -18.68 2.89 -8.12
C LEU A 75 -18.86 2.95 -6.61
N GLU A 76 -20.10 3.06 -6.12
CA GLU A 76 -20.37 3.09 -4.68
C GLU A 76 -20.04 1.74 -4.04
N LYS A 77 -20.40 0.63 -4.69
CA LYS A 77 -20.03 -0.71 -4.20
C LYS A 77 -18.52 -0.91 -4.24
N ALA A 78 -17.84 -0.45 -5.29
CA ALA A 78 -16.38 -0.49 -5.39
C ALA A 78 -15.71 0.26 -4.23
N TYR A 79 -16.20 1.46 -3.91
CA TYR A 79 -15.72 2.27 -2.80
C TYR A 79 -15.88 1.55 -1.46
N TRP A 80 -17.07 1.03 -1.15
CA TRP A 80 -17.30 0.31 0.10
C TRP A 80 -16.53 -1.01 0.16
N HIS A 81 -16.35 -1.70 -0.97
CA HIS A 81 -15.55 -2.92 -1.04
C HIS A 81 -14.07 -2.62 -0.76
N LEU A 82 -13.52 -1.54 -1.31
CA LEU A 82 -12.16 -1.09 -1.04
C LEU A 82 -11.98 -0.74 0.45
N LYS A 83 -12.97 -0.05 1.04
CA LYS A 83 -12.97 0.32 2.48
C LYS A 83 -13.00 -0.85 3.45
N ARG A 84 -13.24 -2.07 2.98
CA ARG A 84 -13.11 -3.27 3.80
C ARG A 84 -11.68 -3.52 4.25
N GLU A 85 -10.68 -3.16 3.44
CA GLU A 85 -9.27 -3.46 3.71
C GLU A 85 -8.39 -2.21 3.86
N GLU A 86 -8.85 -1.08 3.33
CA GLU A 86 -8.16 0.21 3.37
C GLU A 86 -9.17 1.37 3.49
N PRO A 87 -9.16 2.14 4.59
CA PRO A 87 -10.25 3.07 4.90
C PRO A 87 -10.18 4.45 4.20
N PHE A 88 -9.10 4.80 3.49
CA PHE A 88 -8.83 6.14 2.98
C PHE A 88 -8.40 6.15 1.49
N PRO A 89 -9.23 5.64 0.55
CA PRO A 89 -8.86 5.53 -0.87
C PRO A 89 -8.48 6.87 -1.49
N ALA A 90 -9.17 7.96 -1.10
CA ALA A 90 -8.87 9.29 -1.59
C ALA A 90 -7.48 9.79 -1.14
N ILE A 91 -6.95 9.26 -0.04
CA ILE A 91 -5.60 9.58 0.45
C ILE A 91 -4.58 8.65 -0.22
N LEU A 92 -4.75 7.33 -0.12
CA LEU A 92 -3.76 6.38 -0.65
C LEU A 92 -3.65 6.41 -2.17
N GLY A 93 -4.75 6.69 -2.87
CA GLY A 93 -4.77 7.00 -4.31
C GLY A 93 -3.83 8.16 -4.73
N ARG A 94 -3.33 8.96 -3.77
CA ARG A 94 -2.45 10.11 -4.03
C ARG A 94 -1.03 9.93 -3.51
N VAL A 95 -0.84 9.15 -2.44
CA VAL A 95 0.44 9.12 -1.69
C VAL A 95 1.06 7.73 -1.57
N CYS A 96 0.39 6.69 -2.06
CA CYS A 96 0.88 5.33 -1.99
C CYS A 96 2.11 5.10 -2.89
N PHE A 97 2.94 4.13 -2.50
CA PHE A 97 4.10 3.66 -3.27
C PHE A 97 3.75 2.61 -4.33
N LYS A 98 2.44 2.36 -4.53
CA LYS A 98 1.92 1.52 -5.62
C LYS A 98 2.54 0.11 -5.62
N PHE A 99 2.73 -0.49 -4.44
CA PHE A 99 3.29 -1.86 -4.29
C PHE A 99 2.48 -2.90 -5.09
N CYS A 100 1.16 -2.69 -5.18
CA CYS A 100 0.26 -3.47 -6.01
C CYS A 100 0.57 -3.39 -7.51
N GLU A 101 0.97 -2.22 -8.02
CA GLU A 101 1.36 -2.04 -9.42
C GLU A 101 2.70 -2.71 -9.70
N ALA A 102 3.65 -2.64 -8.76
CA ALA A 102 4.94 -3.33 -8.87
C ALA A 102 4.80 -4.86 -8.91
N ALA A 103 3.79 -5.41 -8.26
CA ALA A 103 3.46 -6.84 -8.26
C ALA A 103 2.51 -7.25 -9.40
N CYS A 104 2.09 -6.34 -10.27
CA CYS A 104 1.03 -6.61 -11.25
C CYS A 104 1.47 -7.61 -12.32
N ASN A 105 0.73 -8.71 -12.48
CA ASN A 105 0.95 -9.72 -13.53
C ASN A 105 0.73 -9.19 -14.96
N ARG A 106 0.30 -7.95 -15.17
CA ARG A 106 0.25 -7.34 -16.51
C ARG A 106 1.61 -6.81 -16.97
N ILE A 107 2.55 -6.53 -16.06
CA ILE A 107 3.90 -6.02 -16.39
C ILE A 107 4.59 -6.83 -17.51
N PRO A 108 4.57 -8.17 -17.49
CA PRO A 108 5.24 -8.94 -18.53
C PRO A 108 4.61 -8.74 -19.92
N LEU A 109 3.30 -8.48 -20.00
CA LEU A 109 2.57 -8.29 -21.26
C LEU A 109 2.83 -6.90 -21.87
N ASP A 110 2.65 -5.85 -21.07
CA ASP A 110 2.93 -4.47 -21.46
C ASP A 110 3.38 -3.60 -20.26
N GLN A 111 2.45 -3.16 -19.42
CA GLN A 111 2.65 -2.28 -18.27
C GLN A 111 1.61 -2.63 -17.19
N ALA A 112 1.93 -2.35 -15.93
CA ALA A 112 0.98 -2.52 -14.84
C ALA A 112 -0.36 -1.77 -15.10
N VAL A 113 -1.44 -2.29 -14.53
CA VAL A 113 -2.69 -1.53 -14.41
C VAL A 113 -2.43 -0.33 -13.50
N ALA A 114 -2.97 0.84 -13.82
CA ALA A 114 -2.89 2.07 -13.00
C ALA A 114 -3.84 1.99 -11.79
N ILE A 115 -3.62 0.98 -10.95
CA ILE A 115 -4.41 0.68 -9.75
C ILE A 115 -4.50 1.90 -8.84
N ASN A 116 -3.42 2.66 -8.67
CA ASN A 116 -3.41 3.81 -7.77
C ASN A 116 -4.25 4.98 -8.30
N GLU A 117 -4.26 5.20 -9.62
CA GLU A 117 -5.11 6.23 -10.23
C GLU A 117 -6.59 5.80 -10.24
N LEU A 118 -6.87 4.50 -10.39
CA LEU A 118 -8.22 3.95 -10.22
C LEU A 118 -8.72 4.06 -8.77
N GLU A 119 -7.87 3.76 -7.78
CA GLU A 119 -8.16 3.95 -6.35
C GLU A 119 -8.47 5.41 -6.05
N ARG A 120 -7.66 6.34 -6.58
CA ARG A 120 -7.91 7.78 -6.50
C ARG A 120 -9.26 8.16 -7.12
N PHE A 121 -9.56 7.63 -8.31
CA PHE A 121 -10.82 7.87 -8.99
C PHE A 121 -11.99 7.43 -8.12
N VAL A 122 -12.01 6.17 -7.65
CA VAL A 122 -13.06 5.64 -6.78
C VAL A 122 -13.21 6.47 -5.51
N GLY A 123 -12.10 6.80 -4.84
CA GLY A 123 -12.09 7.63 -3.63
C GLY A 123 -12.61 9.05 -3.82
N ASP A 124 -12.46 9.62 -5.02
CA ASP A 124 -12.94 10.97 -5.34
C ASP A 124 -14.43 11.03 -5.72
N GLN A 125 -15.06 9.91 -6.11
CA GLN A 125 -16.45 9.88 -6.59
C GLN A 125 -17.49 9.76 -5.47
N VAL A 126 -17.15 9.15 -4.33
CA VAL A 126 -18.15 8.82 -3.28
C VAL A 126 -18.08 9.80 -2.11
N PRO A 127 -19.14 10.58 -1.83
CA PRO A 127 -19.15 11.53 -0.72
C PRO A 127 -19.08 10.84 0.65
N LEU A 128 -18.26 11.37 1.56
CA LEU A 128 -18.08 10.89 2.94
C LEU A 128 -19.25 11.23 3.89
N LYS A 129 -20.46 11.41 3.36
CA LYS A 129 -21.64 11.82 4.14
C LYS A 129 -22.28 10.65 4.88
N THR A 130 -22.24 9.46 4.31
CA THR A 130 -22.85 8.26 4.90
C THR A 130 -21.82 7.54 5.77
N PRO A 131 -22.16 7.17 7.02
CA PRO A 131 -21.30 6.31 7.83
C PRO A 131 -21.14 4.94 7.17
N HIS A 132 -20.11 4.19 7.56
CA HIS A 132 -19.93 2.84 7.05
C HIS A 132 -21.17 1.98 7.34
N PRO A 133 -21.70 1.21 6.35
CA PRO A 133 -22.95 0.46 6.53
C PRO A 133 -22.86 -0.60 7.63
N ASP A 134 -21.69 -1.21 7.81
CA ASP A 134 -21.47 -2.32 8.75
C ASP A 134 -20.97 -1.89 10.15
N LEU A 135 -21.39 -0.74 10.67
CA LEU A 135 -21.02 -0.31 12.04
C LEU A 135 -21.66 -1.22 13.10
N LYS A 136 -20.86 -1.94 13.88
CA LYS A 136 -21.35 -2.69 15.03
C LYS A 136 -21.82 -1.77 16.18
N PRO A 137 -22.82 -2.18 16.97
CA PRO A 137 -23.18 -1.49 18.21
C PRO A 137 -22.03 -1.44 19.21
N PHE A 138 -22.11 -0.50 20.16
CA PHE A 138 -21.13 -0.41 21.25
C PHE A 138 -21.20 -1.66 22.15
N HIS A 139 -20.08 -2.36 22.31
CA HIS A 139 -20.00 -3.60 23.10
C HIS A 139 -19.37 -3.40 24.48
N GLY A 140 -19.39 -2.18 25.03
CA GLY A 140 -18.90 -1.91 26.38
C GLY A 140 -17.40 -1.67 26.53
N LYS A 141 -16.60 -1.66 25.44
CA LYS A 141 -15.15 -1.43 25.51
C LYS A 141 -14.69 -0.16 24.80
N THR A 142 -13.76 0.54 25.43
CA THR A 142 -13.30 1.86 25.05
C THR A 142 -11.84 1.83 24.57
N LEU A 143 -11.51 2.69 23.61
CA LEU A 143 -10.17 2.83 23.05
C LEU A 143 -9.74 4.31 23.01
N ALA A 144 -8.61 4.61 23.63
CA ALA A 144 -7.89 5.87 23.44
C ALA A 144 -6.81 5.71 22.36
N VAL A 145 -6.85 6.54 21.33
CA VAL A 145 -5.82 6.61 20.28
C VAL A 145 -5.01 7.87 20.46
N VAL A 146 -3.70 7.75 20.66
CA VAL A 146 -2.78 8.88 20.86
C VAL A 146 -2.05 9.17 19.56
N GLY A 147 -2.47 10.24 18.87
CA GLY A 147 -1.95 10.67 17.57
C GLY A 147 -2.96 10.42 16.45
N SER A 148 -3.21 11.46 15.64
CA SER A 148 -4.17 11.41 14.53
C SER A 148 -3.50 11.18 13.16
N GLY A 149 -2.33 10.56 13.13
CA GLY A 149 -1.67 10.14 11.89
C GLY A 149 -2.38 8.95 11.21
N PRO A 150 -1.86 8.47 10.07
CA PRO A 150 -2.48 7.37 9.32
C PRO A 150 -2.78 6.12 10.15
N ALA A 151 -1.86 5.71 11.03
CA ALA A 151 -2.06 4.55 11.91
C ALA A 151 -3.19 4.79 12.92
N GLY A 152 -3.23 5.97 13.55
CA GLY A 152 -4.28 6.32 14.51
C GLY A 152 -5.66 6.42 13.86
N MET A 153 -5.72 7.02 12.67
CA MET A 153 -6.96 7.07 11.86
C MET A 153 -7.46 5.66 11.51
N ALA A 154 -6.58 4.78 11.04
CA ALA A 154 -6.94 3.42 10.67
C ALA A 154 -7.36 2.58 11.88
N ALA A 155 -6.62 2.65 12.99
CA ALA A 155 -6.98 1.97 14.23
C ALA A 155 -8.35 2.41 14.73
N ALA A 156 -8.63 3.72 14.71
CA ALA A 156 -9.92 4.26 15.12
C ALA A 156 -11.06 3.80 14.21
N TYR A 157 -10.84 3.79 12.89
CA TYR A 157 -11.82 3.31 11.91
C TYR A 157 -12.19 1.85 12.15
N TYR A 158 -11.20 0.95 12.22
CA TYR A 158 -11.43 -0.48 12.38
C TYR A 158 -11.97 -0.83 13.76
N ALA A 159 -11.44 -0.23 14.82
CA ALA A 159 -11.98 -0.41 16.17
C ALA A 159 -13.44 0.04 16.23
N ARG A 160 -13.80 1.15 15.57
CA ARG A 160 -15.19 1.58 15.52
C ARG A 160 -16.09 0.60 14.77
N LEU A 161 -15.64 0.02 13.66
CA LEU A 161 -16.38 -1.07 12.98
C LEU A 161 -16.58 -2.30 13.85
N LEU A 162 -15.63 -2.59 14.72
CA LEU A 162 -15.69 -3.73 15.66
C LEU A 162 -16.64 -3.48 16.84
N GLY A 163 -17.02 -2.21 17.09
CA GLY A 163 -17.97 -1.81 18.13
C GLY A 163 -17.33 -1.13 19.35
N PHE A 164 -16.07 -0.70 19.25
CA PHE A 164 -15.43 0.08 20.30
C PHE A 164 -15.95 1.52 20.31
N LYS A 165 -16.00 2.13 21.49
CA LYS A 165 -16.09 3.59 21.62
C LYS A 165 -14.68 4.18 21.57
N VAL A 166 -14.42 5.07 20.61
CA VAL A 166 -13.06 5.52 20.31
C VAL A 166 -12.92 7.03 20.52
N THR A 167 -11.83 7.43 21.18
CA THR A 167 -11.39 8.82 21.31
C THR A 167 -9.99 8.98 20.76
N ILE A 168 -9.81 9.87 19.78
CA ILE A 168 -8.49 10.25 19.25
C ILE A 168 -8.00 11.51 19.96
N TYR A 169 -6.79 11.46 20.51
CA TYR A 169 -6.08 12.58 21.11
C TYR A 169 -5.01 13.10 20.16
N GLU A 170 -5.04 14.39 19.84
CA GLU A 170 -4.14 15.03 18.89
C GLU A 170 -3.46 16.26 19.50
N LYS A 171 -2.11 16.31 19.42
CA LYS A 171 -1.27 17.39 19.95
C LYS A 171 -1.57 18.74 19.29
N HIS A 172 -1.79 18.76 17.98
CA HIS A 172 -1.95 19.97 17.18
C HIS A 172 -3.41 20.47 17.12
N LYS A 173 -3.59 21.66 16.55
CA LYS A 173 -4.91 22.30 16.37
C LYS A 173 -5.80 21.52 15.40
N GLU A 174 -5.21 20.85 14.41
CA GLU A 174 -5.93 20.13 13.37
C GLU A 174 -5.39 18.70 13.27
N PRO A 175 -6.26 17.70 13.06
CA PRO A 175 -5.84 16.32 12.96
C PRO A 175 -5.28 15.95 11.57
N GLY A 176 -4.57 14.83 11.51
CA GLY A 176 -4.05 14.21 10.28
C GLY A 176 -2.56 13.94 10.25
N GLY A 177 -1.81 14.29 11.31
CA GLY A 177 -0.37 14.05 11.39
C GLY A 177 0.38 14.44 10.11
N ILE A 178 1.19 13.53 9.56
CA ILE A 178 1.97 13.77 8.34
C ILE A 178 1.10 14.09 7.10
N LEU A 179 -0.14 13.58 7.02
CA LEU A 179 -1.06 13.84 5.90
C LEU A 179 -1.46 15.31 5.84
N ARG A 180 -1.63 15.93 7.02
CA ARG A 180 -1.95 17.36 7.16
C ARG A 180 -0.70 18.23 7.19
N MET A 181 0.36 17.80 7.86
CA MET A 181 1.49 18.67 8.20
C MET A 181 2.71 18.49 7.28
N GLY A 182 3.00 17.27 6.82
CA GLY A 182 4.19 16.98 6.02
C GLY A 182 3.92 17.02 4.53
N ILE A 183 2.95 16.22 4.07
CA ILE A 183 2.69 16.05 2.63
C ILE A 183 2.15 17.36 2.05
N PRO A 184 2.75 17.96 1.02
CA PRO A 184 2.29 19.24 0.49
C PRO A 184 0.88 19.21 -0.09
N ASN A 185 0.18 20.35 -0.04
CA ASN A 185 -1.19 20.48 -0.55
C ASN A 185 -1.33 20.17 -2.05
N TYR A 186 -0.25 20.31 -2.82
CA TYR A 186 -0.23 19.98 -4.24
C TYR A 186 -0.19 18.46 -4.51
N ARG A 187 0.22 17.64 -3.54
CA ARG A 187 0.16 16.17 -3.60
C ARG A 187 -1.10 15.64 -2.94
N LEU A 188 -1.38 16.12 -1.72
CA LEU A 188 -2.55 15.73 -0.93
C LEU A 188 -3.32 16.97 -0.48
N PRO A 189 -4.40 17.34 -1.20
CA PRO A 189 -5.27 18.43 -0.81
C PRO A 189 -5.77 18.30 0.63
N LYS A 190 -5.64 19.37 1.40
CA LYS A 190 -5.98 19.36 2.84
C LYS A 190 -7.47 19.17 3.12
N GLU A 191 -8.32 19.55 2.17
CA GLU A 191 -9.77 19.30 2.26
C GLU A 191 -10.12 17.81 2.19
N ILE A 192 -9.32 16.99 1.51
CA ILE A 192 -9.53 15.52 1.48
C ILE A 192 -9.27 14.94 2.86
N VAL A 193 -8.14 15.29 3.48
CA VAL A 193 -7.82 14.85 4.85
C VAL A 193 -8.92 15.28 5.83
N LYS A 194 -9.40 16.53 5.70
CA LYS A 194 -10.49 17.05 6.51
C LYS A 194 -11.80 16.28 6.30
N ALA A 195 -12.13 15.93 5.06
CA ALA A 195 -13.31 15.14 4.73
C ALA A 195 -13.23 13.73 5.34
N GLU A 196 -12.05 13.07 5.31
CA GLU A 196 -11.86 11.76 5.95
C GLU A 196 -12.07 11.82 7.46
N PHE A 197 -11.55 12.85 8.14
CA PHE A 197 -11.85 13.06 9.56
C PHE A 197 -13.33 13.35 9.84
N GLN A 198 -14.02 14.01 8.92
CA GLN A 198 -15.47 14.18 9.03
C GLN A 198 -16.17 12.82 8.91
N GLY A 199 -15.73 11.94 8.01
CA GLY A 199 -16.20 10.56 7.92
C GLY A 199 -16.00 9.80 9.23
N LEU A 200 -14.82 9.91 9.86
CA LEU A 200 -14.57 9.29 11.17
C LEU A 200 -15.52 9.83 12.27
N LYS A 201 -15.76 11.14 12.29
CA LYS A 201 -16.74 11.75 13.22
C LYS A 201 -18.16 11.25 12.97
N ASN A 202 -18.54 11.08 11.70
CA ASN A 202 -19.86 10.54 11.33
C ASN A 202 -20.05 9.08 11.79
N MET A 203 -18.95 8.34 12.02
CA MET A 203 -18.98 7.02 12.65
C MET A 203 -19.10 7.08 14.18
N GLY A 204 -19.10 8.26 14.79
CA GLY A 204 -19.19 8.45 16.25
C GLY A 204 -17.83 8.44 16.97
N ILE A 205 -16.73 8.63 16.25
CA ILE A 205 -15.39 8.75 16.83
C ILE A 205 -15.20 10.16 17.39
N GLU A 206 -14.80 10.26 18.66
CA GLU A 206 -14.48 11.53 19.31
C GLU A 206 -13.04 11.96 18.96
N ILE A 207 -12.83 13.25 18.68
CA ILE A 207 -11.51 13.78 18.33
C ILE A 207 -11.19 14.99 19.21
N ARG A 208 -10.20 14.85 20.09
CA ARG A 208 -9.70 15.87 21.01
C ARG A 208 -8.37 16.43 20.51
N THR A 209 -8.43 17.54 19.78
CA THR A 209 -7.25 18.30 19.34
C THR A 209 -6.62 19.11 20.49
N ARG A 210 -5.43 19.69 20.26
CA ARG A 210 -4.68 20.50 21.25
C ARG A 210 -4.41 19.77 22.57
N THR A 211 -4.29 18.45 22.49
CA THR A 211 -4.14 17.59 23.66
C THR A 211 -2.86 16.79 23.55
N THR A 212 -1.82 17.25 24.25
CA THR A 212 -0.54 16.55 24.35
C THR A 212 -0.58 15.55 25.51
N ILE A 213 -0.47 14.27 25.19
CA ILE A 213 -0.30 13.21 26.18
C ILE A 213 1.15 13.21 26.68
N GLY A 214 1.35 13.02 27.99
CA GLY A 214 2.65 13.16 28.68
C GLY A 214 2.82 14.49 29.41
N ALA A 215 2.14 15.54 28.95
CA ALA A 215 2.15 16.86 29.57
C ALA A 215 1.02 16.99 30.63
N LYS A 216 -0.12 17.57 30.23
CA LYS A 216 -1.28 17.80 31.12
C LYS A 216 -2.05 16.52 31.43
N ILE A 217 -2.21 15.65 30.43
CA ILE A 217 -2.82 14.32 30.58
C ILE A 217 -1.69 13.32 30.58
N LYS A 218 -1.57 12.52 31.65
CA LYS A 218 -0.55 11.49 31.78
C LYS A 218 -0.99 10.20 31.08
N LEU A 219 -0.05 9.39 30.62
CA LEU A 219 -0.38 8.13 29.92
C LEU A 219 -1.11 7.17 30.87
N GLU A 220 -0.71 7.14 32.13
CA GLU A 220 -1.31 6.33 33.19
C GLU A 220 -2.76 6.72 33.46
N GLN A 221 -3.14 7.98 33.22
CA GLN A 221 -4.53 8.42 33.31
C GLN A 221 -5.36 7.76 32.19
N LEU A 222 -4.86 7.75 30.96
CA LEU A 222 -5.54 7.05 29.86
C LEU A 222 -5.67 5.56 30.14
N GLN A 223 -4.65 4.93 30.73
CA GLN A 223 -4.70 3.52 31.11
C GLN A 223 -5.68 3.18 32.24
N LYS A 224 -6.15 4.17 32.99
CA LYS A 224 -7.21 4.02 34.01
C LYS A 224 -8.60 4.30 33.45
N GLU A 225 -8.72 5.22 32.50
CA GLU A 225 -9.99 5.66 31.94
C GLU A 225 -10.50 4.81 30.76
N TYR A 226 -9.60 4.11 30.08
CA TYR A 226 -9.91 3.33 28.88
C TYR A 226 -9.55 1.86 29.06
N ASP A 227 -10.23 0.97 28.33
CA ASP A 227 -9.89 -0.46 28.30
C ASP A 227 -8.63 -0.74 27.47
N TYR A 228 -8.36 0.09 26.46
CA TYR A 228 -7.22 -0.03 25.55
C TYR A 228 -6.63 1.35 25.21
N VAL A 229 -5.31 1.40 25.04
CA VAL A 229 -4.60 2.60 24.55
C VAL A 229 -3.68 2.24 23.39
N PHE A 230 -3.83 2.95 22.28
CA PHE A 230 -3.01 2.79 21.08
C PHE A 230 -2.17 4.03 20.82
N LEU A 231 -0.85 3.87 20.78
CA LEU A 231 0.13 4.92 20.50
C LEU A 231 0.43 4.97 19.00
N ALA A 232 0.18 6.13 18.38
CA ALA A 232 0.35 6.39 16.96
C ALA A 232 0.96 7.78 16.72
N THR A 233 1.94 8.17 17.53
CA THR A 233 2.48 9.54 17.58
C THR A 233 3.48 9.88 16.48
N GLY A 234 3.89 8.89 15.67
CA GLY A 234 4.86 9.08 14.59
C GLY A 234 6.25 9.55 15.05
N VAL A 235 7.10 9.90 14.08
CA VAL A 235 8.44 10.45 14.28
C VAL A 235 8.47 11.87 13.74
N HIS A 236 8.23 12.86 14.60
CA HIS A 236 8.11 14.27 14.18
C HIS A 236 9.34 15.12 14.50
N GLY A 237 10.27 14.60 15.31
CA GLY A 237 11.55 15.24 15.55
C GLY A 237 12.46 15.17 14.32
N SER A 238 13.40 16.11 14.20
CA SER A 238 14.33 16.16 13.07
C SER A 238 15.75 15.83 13.50
N GLN A 239 16.43 14.97 12.74
CA GLN A 239 17.85 14.69 12.98
C GLN A 239 18.72 15.91 12.64
N LYS A 240 19.68 16.18 13.52
CA LYS A 240 20.73 17.19 13.29
C LYS A 240 21.81 16.63 12.36
N LEU A 241 22.36 17.47 11.49
CA LEU A 241 23.49 17.19 10.60
C LEU A 241 24.77 16.89 11.39
N GLY A 242 24.93 17.46 12.58
CA GLY A 242 26.11 17.30 13.43
C GLY A 242 27.34 18.04 12.88
N VAL A 243 27.14 19.16 12.18
CA VAL A 243 28.21 19.96 11.58
C VAL A 243 28.32 21.35 12.22
N ALA A 244 29.53 21.90 12.25
CA ALA A 244 29.75 23.24 12.79
C ALA A 244 28.95 24.29 11.99
N GLY A 245 28.26 25.19 12.73
CA GLY A 245 27.41 26.24 12.15
C GLY A 245 25.94 25.85 11.93
N GLU A 246 25.54 24.63 12.28
CA GLU A 246 24.16 24.13 12.17
C GLU A 246 23.16 24.90 13.05
N GLU A 247 23.57 25.47 14.17
CA GLU A 247 22.67 26.20 15.08
C GLU A 247 22.21 27.57 14.52
N SER A 248 22.61 27.93 13.29
CA SER A 248 22.12 29.14 12.63
C SER A 248 20.61 29.05 12.37
N PRO A 249 19.82 30.13 12.59
CA PRO A 249 18.39 30.14 12.26
C PRO A 249 18.09 30.04 10.75
N ARG A 250 19.13 30.12 9.91
CA ARG A 250 19.05 29.87 8.47
C ARG A 250 19.14 28.39 8.11
N VAL A 251 19.44 27.52 9.08
CA VAL A 251 19.38 26.07 8.97
C VAL A 251 18.10 25.63 9.65
N GLN A 252 17.19 25.03 8.89
CA GLN A 252 15.84 24.72 9.35
C GLN A 252 15.51 23.27 8.99
N SER A 253 14.62 22.65 9.74
CA SER A 253 14.06 21.35 9.35
C SER A 253 13.18 21.51 8.11
N GLY A 254 13.37 20.64 7.12
CA GLY A 254 12.47 20.55 5.97
C GLY A 254 11.05 20.19 6.39
N LEU A 255 10.89 19.32 7.38
CA LEU A 255 9.57 18.94 7.91
C LEU A 255 8.90 20.11 8.63
N ASP A 256 9.64 20.89 9.42
CA ASP A 256 9.09 22.10 10.05
C ASP A 256 8.67 23.14 9.00
N MET A 257 9.50 23.35 7.98
CA MET A 257 9.18 24.25 6.87
C MET A 257 7.89 23.82 6.13
N LEU A 258 7.73 22.52 5.87
CA LEU A 258 6.50 21.97 5.28
C LEU A 258 5.29 22.19 6.18
N ARG A 259 5.42 21.91 7.49
CA ARG A 259 4.37 22.11 8.50
C ARG A 259 3.90 23.56 8.53
N ARG A 260 4.83 24.51 8.62
CA ARG A 260 4.54 25.95 8.66
C ARG A 260 3.86 26.42 7.37
N THR A 261 4.32 25.91 6.23
CA THR A 261 3.68 26.18 4.93
C THR A 261 2.26 25.63 4.88
N ALA A 262 2.02 24.42 5.40
CA ALA A 262 0.70 23.81 5.46
C ALA A 262 -0.31 24.61 6.30
N PHE A 263 0.17 25.32 7.34
CA PHE A 263 -0.63 26.24 8.15
C PHE A 263 -0.71 27.67 7.59
N GLY A 264 -0.19 27.92 6.39
CA GLY A 264 -0.31 29.20 5.69
C GLY A 264 0.69 30.27 6.14
N GLU A 265 1.75 29.91 6.85
CA GLU A 265 2.80 30.87 7.23
C GLU A 265 3.59 31.37 6.01
N LYS A 266 3.85 32.69 5.96
CA LYS A 266 4.71 33.29 4.94
C LYS A 266 6.18 33.09 5.30
N LEU A 267 6.84 32.16 4.63
CA LEU A 267 8.25 31.85 4.87
C LEU A 267 9.19 32.71 4.03
N LYS A 268 10.30 33.17 4.63
CA LYS A 268 11.37 33.92 3.95
C LYS A 268 12.61 33.04 3.79
N LEU A 269 12.65 32.23 2.73
CA LEU A 269 13.75 31.29 2.46
C LEU A 269 14.96 31.92 1.74
N GLY A 270 14.82 33.14 1.21
CA GLY A 270 15.83 33.74 0.34
C GLY A 270 15.77 33.21 -1.10
N LYS A 271 16.79 33.52 -1.91
CA LYS A 271 16.83 33.19 -3.34
C LYS A 271 17.49 31.83 -3.60
N LYS A 272 18.42 31.39 -2.75
CA LYS A 272 19.16 30.13 -2.90
C LYS A 272 18.92 29.21 -1.71
N VAL A 273 18.29 28.07 -1.95
CA VAL A 273 18.00 27.07 -0.92
C VAL A 273 18.74 25.79 -1.22
N ILE A 274 19.37 25.21 -0.20
CA ILE A 274 19.95 23.87 -0.26
C ILE A 274 19.11 22.94 0.60
N VAL A 275 18.68 21.81 0.05
CA VAL A 275 18.00 20.75 0.80
C VAL A 275 18.96 19.58 0.97
N VAL A 276 19.18 19.12 2.19
CA VAL A 276 20.06 17.99 2.49
C VAL A 276 19.21 16.77 2.80
N GLY A 277 19.22 15.78 1.91
CA GLY A 277 18.40 14.58 2.04
C GLY A 277 18.01 13.97 0.69
N GLY A 278 17.44 12.77 0.72
CA GLY A 278 16.96 12.07 -0.48
C GLY A 278 15.62 11.35 -0.31
N GLY A 279 14.94 11.52 0.84
CA GLY A 279 13.60 10.98 1.06
C GLY A 279 12.50 11.88 0.51
N ASN A 280 11.25 11.41 0.60
CA ASN A 280 10.08 12.18 0.18
C ASN A 280 10.02 13.55 0.87
N THR A 281 10.34 13.65 2.17
CA THR A 281 10.43 14.93 2.89
C THR A 281 11.41 15.91 2.22
N ALA A 282 12.53 15.42 1.70
CA ALA A 282 13.51 16.26 1.00
C ALA A 282 12.97 16.77 -0.34
N ILE A 283 12.31 15.90 -1.12
CA ILE A 283 11.73 16.27 -2.41
C ILE A 283 10.55 17.22 -2.23
N ASP A 284 9.68 16.96 -1.26
CA ASP A 284 8.55 17.82 -0.91
C ASP A 284 9.01 19.20 -0.44
N ALA A 285 10.03 19.26 0.42
CA ALA A 285 10.64 20.53 0.84
C ALA A 285 11.26 21.28 -0.34
N ALA A 286 11.96 20.58 -1.24
CA ALA A 286 12.58 21.17 -2.42
C ALA A 286 11.55 21.77 -3.39
N ARG A 287 10.53 20.99 -3.75
CA ARG A 287 9.44 21.41 -4.65
C ARG A 287 8.59 22.53 -4.05
N THR A 288 8.38 22.52 -2.73
CA THR A 288 7.72 23.62 -2.02
C THR A 288 8.57 24.88 -2.03
N ALA A 289 9.89 24.78 -1.79
CA ALA A 289 10.80 25.93 -1.85
C ALA A 289 10.86 26.55 -3.27
N VAL A 290 10.81 25.74 -4.33
CA VAL A 290 10.70 26.24 -5.72
C VAL A 290 9.45 27.09 -5.90
N ARG A 291 8.29 26.63 -5.40
CA ARG A 291 7.01 27.35 -5.48
C ARG A 291 6.98 28.64 -4.65
N LEU A 292 7.84 28.72 -3.64
CA LEU A 292 8.06 29.94 -2.87
C LEU A 292 9.08 30.89 -3.53
N GLY A 293 9.54 30.58 -4.75
CA GLY A 293 10.40 31.44 -5.57
C GLY A 293 11.91 31.22 -5.38
N ALA A 294 12.33 30.16 -4.71
CA ALA A 294 13.75 29.86 -4.51
C ALA A 294 14.36 29.04 -5.66
N LYS A 295 15.64 29.28 -5.94
CA LYS A 295 16.49 28.35 -6.70
C LYS A 295 16.99 27.27 -5.75
N VAL A 296 16.66 26.02 -6.03
CA VAL A 296 16.87 24.90 -5.10
C VAL A 296 17.95 23.94 -5.59
N THR A 297 18.79 23.48 -4.68
CA THR A 297 19.70 22.35 -4.91
C THR A 297 19.51 21.28 -3.83
N VAL A 298 19.24 20.05 -4.24
CA VAL A 298 19.18 18.87 -3.37
C VAL A 298 20.56 18.24 -3.28
N LEU A 299 21.09 18.12 -2.07
CA LEU A 299 22.32 17.39 -1.76
C LEU A 299 21.97 16.01 -1.24
N TYR A 300 22.47 14.98 -1.93
CA TYR A 300 22.29 13.59 -1.48
C TYR A 300 23.62 12.86 -1.41
N ARG A 301 23.85 12.18 -0.29
CA ARG A 301 25.11 11.49 0.01
C ARG A 301 25.33 10.20 -0.79
N ARG A 302 24.33 9.74 -1.55
CA ARG A 302 24.40 8.53 -2.41
C ARG A 302 24.06 8.90 -3.85
N THR A 303 23.91 7.91 -4.73
CA THR A 303 23.44 8.12 -6.10
C THR A 303 21.93 8.11 -6.18
N GLU A 304 21.38 8.47 -7.34
CA GLU A 304 19.95 8.44 -7.62
C GLU A 304 19.34 7.04 -7.43
N LYS A 305 20.08 5.97 -7.74
CA LYS A 305 19.60 4.59 -7.60
C LYS A 305 19.26 4.20 -6.16
N GLU A 306 19.97 4.78 -5.19
CA GLU A 306 19.70 4.53 -3.76
C GLU A 306 18.78 5.60 -3.14
N MET A 307 18.16 6.47 -3.94
CA MET A 307 17.25 7.49 -3.43
C MET A 307 15.93 6.85 -2.97
N PRO A 308 15.50 7.05 -1.71
CA PRO A 308 14.25 6.45 -1.21
C PRO A 308 12.98 7.18 -1.64
N ALA A 309 13.07 8.38 -2.22
CA ALA A 309 11.90 9.11 -2.72
C ALA A 309 11.29 8.44 -3.97
N HIS A 310 10.01 8.73 -4.24
CA HIS A 310 9.36 8.22 -5.46
C HIS A 310 10.06 8.75 -6.72
N ALA A 311 10.38 7.85 -7.65
CA ALA A 311 11.04 8.23 -8.90
C ALA A 311 10.25 9.29 -9.71
N GLU A 312 8.92 9.17 -9.76
CA GLU A 312 8.04 10.17 -10.39
C GLU A 312 8.21 11.57 -9.76
N GLU A 313 8.27 11.65 -8.42
CA GLU A 313 8.41 12.91 -7.69
C GLU A 313 9.79 13.55 -7.89
N VAL A 314 10.84 12.72 -8.00
CA VAL A 314 12.21 13.17 -8.30
C VAL A 314 12.29 13.77 -9.71
N GLU A 315 11.66 13.10 -10.69
CA GLU A 315 11.61 13.58 -12.06
C GLU A 315 10.79 14.86 -12.18
N GLU A 316 9.63 14.94 -11.52
CA GLU A 316 8.84 16.17 -11.47
C GLU A 316 9.59 17.33 -10.80
N ALA A 317 10.36 17.07 -9.74
CA ALA A 317 11.22 18.08 -9.11
C ALA A 317 12.29 18.60 -10.09
N ARG A 318 12.89 17.70 -10.89
CA ARG A 318 13.87 18.06 -11.93
C ARG A 318 13.24 18.95 -13.01
N GLN A 319 12.05 18.59 -13.49
CA GLN A 319 11.28 19.41 -14.43
C GLN A 319 10.93 20.79 -13.85
N GLU A 320 10.71 20.86 -12.54
CA GLU A 320 10.50 22.11 -11.83
C GLU A 320 11.78 22.94 -11.60
N GLY A 321 12.94 22.45 -12.05
CA GLY A 321 14.22 23.16 -11.99
C GLY A 321 15.00 22.95 -10.69
N VAL A 322 14.66 21.92 -9.91
CA VAL A 322 15.49 21.49 -8.78
C VAL A 322 16.78 20.88 -9.33
N ALA A 323 17.93 21.42 -8.90
CA ALA A 323 19.23 20.84 -9.21
C ALA A 323 19.55 19.71 -8.22
N PHE A 324 20.10 18.59 -8.70
CA PHE A 324 20.55 17.49 -7.84
C PHE A 324 22.07 17.41 -7.82
N ARG A 325 22.63 17.27 -6.62
CA ARG A 325 24.06 17.00 -6.41
C ARG A 325 24.22 15.75 -5.58
N PHE A 326 24.42 14.65 -6.29
CA PHE A 326 24.65 13.33 -5.73
C PHE A 326 26.07 13.18 -5.19
N LEU A 327 26.28 12.13 -4.40
CA LEU A 327 27.57 11.81 -3.78
C LEU A 327 28.18 13.02 -3.06
N ALA A 328 27.34 13.74 -2.32
CA ALA A 328 27.73 14.95 -1.61
C ALA A 328 27.13 14.99 -0.21
N ALA A 329 27.93 15.38 0.78
CA ALA A 329 27.48 15.57 2.16
C ALA A 329 28.03 16.89 2.74
N PRO A 330 27.25 17.60 3.59
CA PRO A 330 27.75 18.73 4.36
C PRO A 330 28.92 18.35 5.28
N GLU A 331 29.93 19.22 5.36
CA GLU A 331 31.04 19.11 6.31
C GLU A 331 31.01 20.25 7.33
N LYS A 332 30.74 21.48 6.87
CA LYS A 332 30.74 22.69 7.71
C LYS A 332 29.89 23.79 7.10
N ILE A 333 29.17 24.52 7.95
CA ILE A 333 28.40 25.71 7.58
C ILE A 333 29.20 26.94 8.06
N ALA A 334 29.79 27.68 7.12
CA ALA A 334 30.52 28.89 7.46
C ALA A 334 29.55 30.08 7.53
N LEU A 335 29.49 30.74 8.68
CA LEU A 335 28.64 31.91 8.92
C LEU A 335 29.43 33.22 8.79
N LYS A 336 28.75 34.27 8.35
CA LYS A 336 29.26 35.65 8.43
C LYS A 336 29.05 36.21 9.84
N LYS A 337 29.72 37.32 10.16
CA LYS A 337 29.57 38.01 11.47
C LYS A 337 28.12 38.37 11.81
N ASN A 338 27.28 38.62 10.81
CA ASN A 338 25.85 38.93 10.99
C ASN A 338 24.93 37.70 11.11
N GLY A 339 25.49 36.48 11.22
CA GLY A 339 24.74 35.23 11.35
C GLY A 339 24.19 34.64 10.04
N SER A 340 24.36 35.33 8.91
CA SER A 340 23.98 34.78 7.59
C SER A 340 24.98 33.73 7.10
N ILE A 341 24.52 32.80 6.25
CA ILE A 341 25.37 31.77 5.67
C ILE A 341 26.34 32.42 4.66
N SER A 342 27.63 32.21 4.86
CA SER A 342 28.68 32.61 3.92
C SER A 342 28.84 31.55 2.83
N LYS A 343 29.03 30.29 3.25
CA LYS A 343 29.15 29.12 2.36
C LYS A 343 28.85 27.83 3.11
N LEU A 344 28.30 26.86 2.39
CA LEU A 344 28.23 25.46 2.81
C LEU A 344 29.45 24.72 2.25
N VAL A 345 30.32 24.23 3.13
CA VAL A 345 31.44 23.36 2.77
C VAL A 345 30.92 21.93 2.72
N CYS A 346 31.09 21.26 1.59
CA CYS A 346 30.68 19.89 1.34
C CYS A 346 31.90 19.02 1.03
N CYS A 347 31.75 17.72 1.28
CA CYS A 347 32.69 16.68 0.89
C CYS A 347 32.05 15.79 -0.20
N GLU A 348 32.86 15.38 -1.19
CA GLU A 348 32.46 14.32 -2.11
C GLU A 348 32.43 12.95 -1.42
N MET A 349 31.43 12.15 -1.79
CA MET A 349 31.24 10.80 -1.29
C MET A 349 31.59 9.77 -2.37
N LYS A 350 31.91 8.55 -1.94
CA LYS A 350 31.93 7.34 -2.77
C LYS A 350 31.04 6.28 -2.16
N LEU A 351 30.51 5.39 -2.98
CA LEU A 351 29.71 4.26 -2.48
C LEU A 351 30.63 3.15 -1.97
N GLY A 352 30.47 2.80 -0.69
CA GLY A 352 31.03 1.62 -0.07
C GLY A 352 30.19 0.35 -0.28
N PRO A 353 30.39 -0.68 0.55
CA PRO A 353 29.57 -1.89 0.54
C PRO A 353 28.10 -1.60 0.83
N ALA A 354 27.22 -2.50 0.39
CA ALA A 354 25.81 -2.50 0.78
C ALA A 354 25.67 -2.76 2.29
N ASP A 355 24.71 -2.08 2.92
CA ASP A 355 24.23 -2.41 4.25
C ASP A 355 23.21 -3.56 4.20
N ALA A 356 22.68 -3.96 5.37
CA ALA A 356 21.69 -5.03 5.48
C ALA A 356 20.37 -4.75 4.72
N SER A 357 20.09 -3.49 4.37
CA SER A 357 18.95 -3.11 3.53
C SER A 357 19.26 -3.13 2.04
N GLY A 358 20.47 -3.57 1.65
CA GLY A 358 20.97 -3.53 0.28
C GLY A 358 21.46 -2.13 -0.14
N ARG A 359 21.35 -1.11 0.71
CA ARG A 359 21.74 0.27 0.37
C ARG A 359 23.22 0.48 0.60
N ARG A 360 23.92 1.04 -0.40
CA ARG A 360 25.37 1.26 -0.29
C ARG A 360 25.69 2.36 0.73
N ARG A 361 26.67 2.08 1.60
CA ARG A 361 27.14 3.03 2.63
C ARG A 361 27.92 4.17 1.99
N PRO A 362 27.61 5.44 2.29
CA PRO A 362 28.38 6.56 1.76
C PRO A 362 29.69 6.72 2.55
N ILE A 363 30.81 6.82 1.85
CA ILE A 363 32.15 6.99 2.43
C ILE A 363 32.73 8.32 1.93
N LYS A 364 33.27 9.15 2.83
CA LYS A 364 33.92 10.42 2.46
C LYS A 364 35.14 10.16 1.56
N LYS A 365 35.31 10.95 0.50
CA LYS A 365 36.57 11.01 -0.26
C LYS A 365 37.51 12.00 0.43
N PRO A 366 38.65 11.56 0.98
CA PRO A 366 39.59 12.46 1.64
C PRO A 366 40.04 13.59 0.70
N GLY A 367 40.07 14.84 1.20
CA GLY A 367 40.55 16.01 0.46
C GLY A 367 39.62 16.57 -0.63
N ALA A 368 38.53 15.87 -0.99
CA ALA A 368 37.62 16.29 -2.05
C ALA A 368 36.51 17.22 -1.50
N PHE A 369 36.88 18.46 -1.18
CA PHE A 369 35.95 19.47 -0.67
C PHE A 369 35.54 20.49 -1.74
N PHE A 370 34.29 20.94 -1.67
CA PHE A 370 33.78 22.01 -2.52
C PHE A 370 32.80 22.89 -1.74
N ASN A 371 32.55 24.10 -2.25
CA ASN A 371 31.71 25.08 -1.59
C ASN A 371 30.41 25.33 -2.38
N LEU A 372 29.31 25.52 -1.66
CA LEU A 372 28.03 25.96 -2.21
C LEU A 372 27.54 27.22 -1.50
N THR A 373 26.82 28.07 -2.23
CA THR A 373 26.19 29.28 -1.67
C THR A 373 24.72 29.02 -1.39
N ALA A 374 24.24 29.37 -0.19
CA ALA A 374 22.84 29.27 0.19
C ALA A 374 22.45 30.42 1.12
N ASP A 375 21.20 30.86 1.01
CA ASP A 375 20.57 31.77 1.96
C ASP A 375 19.92 30.97 3.11
N THR A 376 19.39 29.78 2.79
CA THR A 376 18.76 28.84 3.73
C THR A 376 19.17 27.40 3.41
N ILE A 377 19.39 26.60 4.46
CA ILE A 377 19.62 25.16 4.37
C ILE A 377 18.44 24.45 5.03
N LEU A 378 17.83 23.50 4.33
CA LEU A 378 16.76 22.65 4.84
C LEU A 378 17.29 21.24 5.10
N THR A 379 17.16 20.74 6.32
CA THR A 379 17.60 19.39 6.71
C THR A 379 16.46 18.40 6.58
N ALA A 380 16.70 17.28 5.90
CA ALA A 380 15.74 16.20 5.67
C ALA A 380 16.46 14.84 5.65
N ILE A 381 17.30 14.61 6.67
CA ILE A 381 18.20 13.44 6.76
C ILE A 381 17.67 12.30 7.62
N GLY A 382 16.52 12.49 8.28
CA GLY A 382 15.89 11.51 9.14
C GLY A 382 15.04 12.17 10.21
N GLU A 383 14.13 11.40 10.77
CA GLU A 383 13.18 11.84 11.79
C GLU A 383 13.44 11.07 13.11
N THR A 384 13.04 11.65 14.24
CA THR A 384 13.18 11.05 15.57
C THR A 384 11.84 11.08 16.31
N ALA A 385 11.60 10.11 17.19
CA ALA A 385 10.41 10.12 18.03
C ALA A 385 10.55 11.11 19.19
N GLU A 386 9.44 11.74 19.55
CA GLU A 386 9.27 12.50 20.79
C GLU A 386 8.45 11.62 21.76
N LEU A 387 9.12 10.93 22.69
CA LEU A 387 8.49 9.99 23.66
C LEU A 387 8.24 10.63 25.03
N GLU A 388 7.88 11.92 25.05
CA GLU A 388 7.69 12.72 26.28
C GLU A 388 6.60 12.17 27.24
N TYR A 389 5.77 11.23 26.78
CA TYR A 389 4.75 10.55 27.58
C TYR A 389 5.25 9.36 28.40
N GLY A 390 6.57 9.17 28.52
CA GLY A 390 7.15 8.28 29.52
C GLY A 390 6.90 6.79 29.25
N ALA A 391 6.72 6.41 27.99
CA ALA A 391 6.57 5.00 27.68
C ALA A 391 7.91 4.30 27.95
N GLY A 392 7.97 3.48 29.00
CA GLY A 392 9.05 2.54 29.32
C GLY A 392 9.20 1.46 28.24
N CYS A 393 9.38 1.90 27.00
CA CYS A 393 9.62 1.10 25.82
C CYS A 393 11.11 0.79 25.81
N PHE A 394 11.47 -0.48 25.61
CA PHE A 394 12.84 -0.79 25.22
C PHE A 394 12.98 -0.36 23.75
N PRO A 395 13.70 0.74 23.45
CA PRO A 395 13.96 1.09 22.06
C PRO A 395 14.74 -0.05 21.41
N THR A 396 14.46 -0.33 20.14
CA THR A 396 15.30 -1.23 19.35
C THR A 396 16.33 -0.42 18.58
N GLU A 397 17.32 -1.07 17.94
CA GLU A 397 18.23 -0.37 17.01
C GLU A 397 17.49 0.31 15.85
N LYS A 398 16.27 -0.13 15.53
CA LYS A 398 15.52 0.28 14.33
C LYS A 398 14.30 1.14 14.63
N SER A 399 13.73 1.04 15.82
CA SER A 399 12.47 1.70 16.18
C SER A 399 12.48 2.30 17.59
N PRO A 400 11.79 3.45 17.77
CA PRO A 400 11.57 4.03 19.08
C PRO A 400 10.83 3.11 20.06
N VAL A 401 9.88 2.31 19.57
CA VAL A 401 9.05 1.41 20.39
C VAL A 401 9.18 -0.03 19.90
N ALA A 402 9.46 -0.95 20.83
CA ALA A 402 9.43 -2.39 20.59
C ALA A 402 8.03 -2.96 20.87
N VAL A 403 7.53 -3.73 19.91
CA VAL A 403 6.23 -4.41 20.02
C VAL A 403 6.36 -5.91 19.74
N ASP A 404 5.37 -6.68 20.17
CA ASP A 404 5.20 -8.08 19.77
C ASP A 404 4.42 -8.22 18.45
N GLU A 405 4.11 -9.46 18.06
CA GLU A 405 3.36 -9.78 16.82
C GLU A 405 1.93 -9.23 16.83
N SER A 406 1.38 -8.94 18.01
CA SER A 406 0.05 -8.33 18.20
C SER A 406 0.09 -6.80 18.33
N LEU A 407 1.28 -6.21 18.13
CA LEU A 407 1.56 -4.79 18.30
C LEU A 407 1.45 -4.29 19.76
N LYS A 408 1.36 -5.19 20.74
CA LYS A 408 1.43 -4.82 22.16
C LYS A 408 2.84 -4.40 22.51
N ILE A 409 2.97 -3.36 23.33
CA ILE A 409 4.27 -2.86 23.77
C ILE A 409 4.89 -3.87 24.72
N LYS A 410 6.14 -4.25 24.44
CA LYS A 410 6.94 -5.10 25.34
C LYS A 410 7.46 -4.25 26.49
N SER A 411 6.64 -3.93 27.48
CA SER A 411 7.12 -3.27 28.72
C SER A 411 6.94 -4.20 29.93
N ALA A 412 7.88 -4.11 30.87
CA ALA A 412 7.76 -4.76 32.16
C ALA A 412 6.79 -3.97 33.04
N GLY A 413 5.59 -4.52 33.29
CA GLY A 413 4.79 -4.14 34.45
C GLY A 413 3.94 -2.87 34.38
N SER A 414 3.18 -2.63 33.31
CA SER A 414 2.14 -1.58 33.36
C SER A 414 0.91 -2.06 34.14
N ALA A 415 0.72 -1.57 35.37
CA ALA A 415 -0.56 -1.67 36.08
C ALA A 415 -1.60 -0.76 35.39
N GLY A 416 -2.39 -1.32 34.48
CA GLY A 416 -3.43 -0.58 33.75
C GLY A 416 -3.82 -1.22 32.42
N ALA A 417 -4.58 -0.49 31.60
CA ALA A 417 -4.97 -0.93 30.27
C ALA A 417 -3.78 -1.36 29.40
N PRO A 418 -3.93 -2.40 28.55
CA PRO A 418 -2.90 -2.80 27.59
C PRO A 418 -2.51 -1.64 26.67
N LEU A 419 -1.19 -1.43 26.52
CA LEU A 419 -0.63 -0.47 25.58
C LEU A 419 -0.24 -1.18 24.28
N SER A 420 -0.64 -0.61 23.15
CA SER A 420 -0.21 -1.02 21.81
C SER A 420 0.39 0.16 21.06
N ALA A 421 1.25 -0.10 20.08
CA ALA A 421 1.88 0.95 19.27
C ALA A 421 1.91 0.59 17.79
N GLY A 422 1.78 1.59 16.92
CA GLY A 422 1.82 1.38 15.47
C GLY A 422 2.13 2.63 14.67
N GLY A 423 2.36 2.44 13.37
CA GLY A 423 2.84 3.50 12.48
C GLY A 423 4.34 3.72 12.63
N ASP A 424 4.80 4.94 12.35
CA ASP A 424 6.23 5.23 12.23
C ASP A 424 7.06 5.13 13.53
N ILE A 425 6.42 4.83 14.68
CA ILE A 425 7.12 4.62 15.96
C ILE A 425 7.59 3.17 16.19
N ILE A 426 7.18 2.24 15.33
CA ILE A 426 7.60 0.83 15.35
C ILE A 426 8.45 0.49 14.12
N ASP A 427 9.09 -0.69 14.11
CA ASP A 427 9.97 -1.14 13.02
C ASP A 427 9.16 -1.62 11.80
N ILE A 428 8.60 -0.67 11.04
CA ILE A 428 7.89 -0.92 9.78
C ILE A 428 8.39 0.04 8.69
N PRO A 429 8.17 -0.27 7.41
CA PRO A 429 8.43 0.69 6.34
C PRO A 429 7.63 1.98 6.54
N HIS A 430 8.32 3.12 6.61
CA HIS A 430 7.75 4.46 6.82
C HIS A 430 6.97 4.98 5.61
N THR A 431 5.81 4.37 5.37
CA THR A 431 4.88 4.74 4.30
C THR A 431 3.46 4.77 4.85
N VAL A 432 2.61 5.61 4.27
CA VAL A 432 1.22 5.79 4.74
C VAL A 432 0.45 4.47 4.76
N VAL A 433 0.59 3.63 3.72
CA VAL A 433 -0.11 2.34 3.61
C VAL A 433 0.31 1.33 4.69
N HIS A 434 1.60 1.29 5.06
CA HIS A 434 2.06 0.41 6.14
C HIS A 434 1.59 0.90 7.52
N ALA A 435 1.52 2.22 7.72
CA ALA A 435 0.94 2.80 8.93
C ALA A 435 -0.56 2.46 9.05
N VAL A 436 -1.32 2.53 7.95
CA VAL A 436 -2.72 2.09 7.89
C VAL A 436 -2.85 0.60 8.21
N ALA A 437 -2.01 -0.25 7.64
CA ALA A 437 -1.98 -1.69 7.92
C ALA A 437 -1.69 -1.99 9.40
N ALA A 438 -0.75 -1.27 10.02
CA ALA A 438 -0.46 -1.40 11.45
C ALA A 438 -1.68 -0.98 12.32
N GLY A 439 -2.39 0.08 11.95
CA GLY A 439 -3.62 0.48 12.63
C GLY A 439 -4.71 -0.59 12.54
N LYS A 440 -4.88 -1.23 11.36
CA LYS A 440 -5.78 -2.39 11.18
C LYS A 440 -5.40 -3.55 12.09
N GLN A 441 -4.13 -3.94 12.09
CA GLN A 441 -3.62 -5.04 12.89
C GLN A 441 -3.84 -4.80 14.38
N ALA A 442 -3.60 -3.58 14.87
CA ALA A 442 -3.82 -3.22 16.26
C ALA A 442 -5.31 -3.35 16.65
N ALA A 443 -6.22 -2.86 15.82
CA ALA A 443 -7.66 -2.98 16.07
C ALA A 443 -8.12 -4.45 16.16
N LEU A 444 -7.63 -5.30 15.25
CA LEU A 444 -7.91 -6.74 15.25
C LEU A 444 -7.34 -7.43 16.50
N ALA A 445 -6.11 -7.09 16.91
CA ALA A 445 -5.48 -7.65 18.10
C ALA A 445 -6.26 -7.28 19.38
N MET A 446 -6.69 -6.02 19.51
CA MET A 446 -7.50 -5.56 20.64
C MET A 446 -8.86 -6.26 20.70
N ASP A 447 -9.47 -6.57 19.55
CA ASP A 447 -10.73 -7.32 19.52
C ASP A 447 -10.55 -8.82 19.81
N CYS A 448 -9.43 -9.43 19.38
CA CYS A 448 -9.07 -10.78 19.77
C CYS A 448 -8.88 -10.89 21.28
N ASP A 449 -8.15 -9.95 21.88
CA ASP A 449 -7.96 -9.84 23.33
C ASP A 449 -9.29 -9.72 24.06
N ARG A 450 -10.18 -8.82 23.62
CA ARG A 450 -11.52 -8.66 24.17
C ARG A 450 -12.37 -9.93 24.11
N THR A 451 -12.25 -10.68 23.02
CA THR A 451 -13.07 -11.88 22.77
C THR A 451 -12.42 -13.18 23.26
N GLY A 452 -11.22 -13.12 23.84
CA GLY A 452 -10.46 -14.29 24.28
C GLY A 452 -9.97 -15.19 23.14
N LYS A 453 -9.88 -14.67 21.90
CA LYS A 453 -9.36 -15.42 20.75
C LYS A 453 -7.84 -15.37 20.72
N ASP A 454 -7.23 -16.48 20.32
CA ASP A 454 -5.79 -16.55 20.05
C ASP A 454 -5.45 -15.69 18.81
N VAL A 455 -4.80 -14.56 19.05
CA VAL A 455 -4.43 -13.58 18.02
C VAL A 455 -3.49 -14.17 16.97
N VAL A 456 -2.58 -15.08 17.35
CA VAL A 456 -1.61 -15.68 16.43
C VAL A 456 -2.35 -16.59 15.45
N LYS A 457 -3.25 -17.43 15.97
CA LYS A 457 -4.09 -18.31 15.15
C LYS A 457 -5.01 -17.50 14.23
N VAL A 458 -5.70 -16.50 14.77
CA VAL A 458 -6.57 -15.62 13.96
C VAL A 458 -5.79 -14.94 12.85
N PHE A 459 -4.61 -14.38 13.15
CA PHE A 459 -3.79 -13.70 12.14
C PHE A 459 -3.29 -14.67 11.08
N ALA A 460 -2.97 -15.92 11.42
CA ALA A 460 -2.64 -16.95 10.43
C ALA A 460 -3.83 -17.26 9.50
N ASP A 461 -5.06 -17.31 10.03
CA ASP A 461 -6.27 -17.68 9.28
C ASP A 461 -6.77 -16.58 8.33
N ILE A 462 -6.48 -15.31 8.64
CA ILE A 462 -6.89 -14.15 7.83
C ILE A 462 -5.76 -13.52 7.01
N ARG A 463 -4.55 -14.09 7.07
CA ARG A 463 -3.39 -13.60 6.32
C ARG A 463 -3.62 -13.77 4.82
N ILE A 464 -3.21 -12.78 4.03
CA ILE A 464 -3.36 -12.81 2.58
C ILE A 464 -2.07 -13.33 1.94
N GLY A 465 -2.19 -14.46 1.23
CA GLY A 465 -1.09 -15.10 0.52
C GLY A 465 0.08 -15.40 1.44
N LYS A 466 1.28 -14.99 1.00
CA LYS A 466 2.52 -15.14 1.77
C LYS A 466 2.97 -13.82 2.42
N GLY A 467 2.19 -12.75 2.23
CA GLY A 467 2.52 -11.41 2.68
C GLY A 467 2.23 -11.13 4.17
N PRO A 468 2.58 -9.93 4.66
CA PRO A 468 2.25 -9.49 6.02
C PRO A 468 0.81 -8.99 6.17
N ALA A 469 0.07 -8.80 5.07
CA ALA A 469 -1.27 -8.22 5.10
C ALA A 469 -2.31 -9.14 5.74
N LEU A 470 -3.18 -8.57 6.56
CA LEU A 470 -4.31 -9.23 7.20
C LEU A 470 -5.63 -8.74 6.59
N SER A 471 -6.55 -9.67 6.30
CA SER A 471 -7.87 -9.33 5.76
C SER A 471 -8.87 -9.02 6.88
N PHE A 472 -9.32 -7.77 6.97
CA PHE A 472 -10.40 -7.38 7.87
C PHE A 472 -11.75 -7.93 7.38
N SER A 473 -11.96 -8.01 6.06
CA SER A 473 -13.17 -8.59 5.47
C SER A 473 -13.38 -10.03 5.93
N ARG A 474 -12.30 -10.84 5.95
CA ARG A 474 -12.33 -12.22 6.44
C ARG A 474 -12.56 -12.29 7.94
N TYR A 475 -11.91 -11.42 8.72
CA TYR A 475 -12.15 -11.35 10.16
C TYR A 475 -13.62 -11.07 10.51
N MET A 476 -14.27 -10.23 9.70
CA MET A 476 -15.69 -9.89 9.85
C MET A 476 -16.64 -10.95 9.28
N GLY A 477 -16.14 -11.93 8.51
CA GLY A 477 -16.96 -12.92 7.82
C GLY A 477 -17.79 -12.32 6.67
N TRP A 478 -17.34 -11.22 6.07
CA TRP A 478 -18.03 -10.61 4.94
C TRP A 478 -17.87 -11.46 3.67
N PRO A 479 -18.93 -11.58 2.85
CA PRO A 479 -18.90 -12.45 1.68
C PRO A 479 -17.90 -11.93 0.63
N PRO A 480 -17.22 -12.84 -0.08
CA PRO A 480 -16.44 -12.51 -1.28
C PRO A 480 -17.34 -11.94 -2.39
N LEU A 481 -16.73 -11.34 -3.42
CA LEU A 481 -17.49 -10.83 -4.56
C LEU A 481 -18.13 -11.98 -5.36
N ASN A 482 -17.35 -13.02 -5.68
CA ASN A 482 -17.85 -14.21 -6.33
C ASN A 482 -18.30 -15.22 -5.27
N PRO A 483 -19.45 -15.91 -5.46
CA PRO A 483 -19.93 -16.92 -4.52
C PRO A 483 -19.22 -18.27 -4.68
N VAL A 484 -17.88 -18.27 -4.76
CA VAL A 484 -17.04 -19.47 -4.84
C VAL A 484 -16.05 -19.55 -3.69
N PRO A 485 -15.55 -20.74 -3.35
CA PRO A 485 -14.48 -20.87 -2.36
C PRO A 485 -13.25 -20.03 -2.71
N LEU A 486 -12.68 -19.36 -1.72
CA LEU A 486 -11.48 -18.53 -1.86
C LEU A 486 -10.29 -19.20 -1.16
N ASN A 487 -9.30 -19.62 -1.94
CA ASN A 487 -8.00 -20.06 -1.45
C ASN A 487 -7.08 -18.86 -1.25
N PHE A 488 -7.06 -18.41 0.00
CA PHE A 488 -6.32 -17.23 0.42
C PHE A 488 -4.81 -17.46 0.59
N LYS A 489 -4.35 -18.71 0.54
CA LYS A 489 -2.92 -19.07 0.65
C LYS A 489 -2.25 -19.11 -0.71
N GLU A 490 -3.02 -19.40 -1.76
CA GLU A 490 -2.51 -19.49 -3.11
C GLU A 490 -2.48 -18.13 -3.79
N VAL A 491 -1.26 -17.69 -4.14
CA VAL A 491 -1.03 -16.50 -4.96
C VAL A 491 -0.92 -16.94 -6.42
N VAL A 492 -1.59 -16.18 -7.30
CA VAL A 492 -1.44 -16.32 -8.75
C VAL A 492 -0.36 -15.37 -9.21
N ASP A 493 0.84 -15.92 -9.37
CA ASP A 493 2.00 -15.24 -9.92
C ASP A 493 1.98 -15.26 -11.46
N SER A 494 2.87 -14.46 -12.06
CA SER A 494 2.88 -14.22 -13.51
C SER A 494 3.06 -15.48 -14.36
N ASP A 495 3.68 -16.54 -13.84
CA ASP A 495 3.93 -17.83 -14.51
C ASP A 495 2.67 -18.71 -14.62
N LYS A 496 1.67 -18.47 -13.77
CA LYS A 496 0.38 -19.17 -13.78
C LYS A 496 -0.64 -18.58 -14.77
N VAL A 497 -0.38 -17.38 -15.28
CA VAL A 497 -1.26 -16.68 -16.23
C VAL A 497 -1.00 -17.17 -17.65
N VAL A 498 -2.06 -17.47 -18.40
CA VAL A 498 -1.95 -17.84 -19.83
C VAL A 498 -2.12 -16.59 -20.70
N TYR A 499 -1.00 -15.93 -21.02
CA TYR A 499 -0.98 -14.65 -21.73
C TYR A 499 -1.50 -14.69 -23.18
N ASP A 500 -1.60 -15.87 -23.77
CA ASP A 500 -2.05 -16.08 -25.14
C ASP A 500 -3.43 -15.47 -25.40
N TYR A 501 -4.31 -15.49 -24.39
CA TYR A 501 -5.67 -14.96 -24.44
C TYR A 501 -5.80 -13.45 -24.21
N PHE A 502 -4.68 -12.74 -24.00
CA PHE A 502 -4.69 -11.30 -23.71
C PHE A 502 -3.98 -10.48 -24.78
N GLN A 503 -4.55 -9.31 -25.05
CA GLN A 503 -4.00 -8.31 -25.98
C GLN A 503 -3.23 -7.22 -25.23
N LYS A 504 -2.19 -6.70 -25.87
CA LYS A 504 -1.47 -5.52 -25.38
C LYS A 504 -2.36 -4.29 -25.50
N ALA A 505 -2.29 -3.41 -24.51
CA ALA A 505 -2.97 -2.13 -24.49
C ALA A 505 -2.14 -1.10 -23.73
N SER A 506 -2.04 0.10 -24.29
CA SER A 506 -1.35 1.22 -23.66
C SER A 506 -1.98 1.58 -22.32
N ARG A 507 -1.14 1.88 -21.32
CA ARG A 507 -1.61 2.34 -20.02
C ARG A 507 -2.21 3.74 -20.15
N THR A 508 -3.31 3.95 -19.45
CA THR A 508 -3.96 5.26 -19.40
C THR A 508 -3.10 6.23 -18.59
N GLU A 509 -2.77 7.37 -19.19
CA GLU A 509 -2.00 8.41 -18.52
C GLU A 509 -2.91 9.39 -17.77
N ARG A 510 -2.43 9.87 -16.62
CA ARG A 510 -3.11 10.92 -15.85
C ARG A 510 -2.83 12.29 -16.45
N GLU A 511 -3.80 13.19 -16.37
CA GLU A 511 -3.59 14.58 -16.75
C GLU A 511 -2.75 15.30 -15.67
N VAL A 512 -1.57 15.79 -16.08
CA VAL A 512 -0.63 16.53 -15.22
C VAL A 512 -0.39 17.92 -15.81
N GLU A 513 -0.45 18.95 -14.99
CA GLU A 513 -0.08 20.31 -15.40
C GLU A 513 1.41 20.42 -15.74
N GLU A 514 1.75 21.25 -16.73
CA GLU A 514 3.13 21.52 -17.12
C GLU A 514 3.98 22.12 -16.00
N ALA A 515 5.29 21.89 -16.06
CA ALA A 515 6.24 22.38 -15.05
C ALA A 515 6.17 23.90 -14.80
N ALA A 516 5.97 24.70 -15.84
CA ALA A 516 5.89 26.15 -15.71
C ALA A 516 4.66 26.62 -14.93
N GLY A 517 3.53 25.90 -15.06
CA GLY A 517 2.29 26.17 -14.32
C GLY A 517 2.41 25.73 -12.85
N ARG A 518 2.91 24.51 -12.63
CA ARG A 518 3.13 23.90 -11.29
C ARG A 518 3.86 24.81 -10.29
N LYS A 519 4.85 25.58 -10.76
CA LYS A 519 5.66 26.49 -9.92
C LYS A 519 4.88 27.69 -9.36
N LYS A 520 3.74 28.04 -9.95
CA LYS A 520 3.00 29.26 -9.62
C LYS A 520 2.09 29.10 -8.41
N HIS A 521 1.86 27.87 -7.92
CA HIS A 521 0.95 27.62 -6.80
C HIS A 521 1.24 26.34 -6.02
N LEU A 522 0.68 26.28 -4.81
CA LEU A 522 0.66 25.09 -3.95
C LEU A 522 -0.64 24.27 -4.10
N LYS A 523 -1.40 24.48 -5.18
CA LYS A 523 -2.62 23.70 -5.49
C LYS A 523 -2.26 22.37 -6.16
N ALA A 524 -3.17 21.40 -6.06
CA ALA A 524 -3.03 20.14 -6.78
C ALA A 524 -2.99 20.38 -8.29
N TYR A 525 -2.02 19.74 -8.93
CA TYR A 525 -1.70 19.89 -10.36
C TYR A 525 -1.99 18.62 -11.17
N GLN A 526 -2.31 17.52 -10.47
CA GLN A 526 -2.74 16.26 -11.07
C GLN A 526 -4.25 16.18 -10.96
N LYS A 527 -4.93 15.81 -12.05
CA LYS A 527 -6.37 15.53 -12.02
C LYS A 527 -6.62 14.04 -11.82
N THR A 528 -7.74 13.73 -11.19
CA THR A 528 -8.24 12.34 -11.11
C THR A 528 -8.70 11.89 -12.49
N PHE A 529 -8.77 10.57 -12.73
CA PHE A 529 -9.27 10.05 -13.99
C PHE A 529 -10.70 10.51 -14.26
N LYS A 530 -11.00 10.78 -15.53
CA LYS A 530 -12.38 10.86 -16.02
C LYS A 530 -12.96 9.45 -16.08
N LYS A 531 -14.30 9.33 -16.06
CA LYS A 531 -14.99 8.03 -16.17
C LYS A 531 -14.50 7.21 -17.36
N ALA A 532 -14.32 7.83 -18.53
CA ALA A 532 -13.82 7.13 -19.72
C ALA A 532 -12.38 6.61 -19.56
N GLN A 533 -11.50 7.39 -18.91
CA GLN A 533 -10.13 6.95 -18.60
C GLN A 533 -10.12 5.79 -17.61
N ALA A 534 -10.94 5.87 -16.56
CA ALA A 534 -11.09 4.80 -15.60
C ALA A 534 -11.62 3.52 -16.27
N GLN A 535 -12.63 3.64 -17.14
CA GLN A 535 -13.17 2.50 -17.89
C GLN A 535 -12.12 1.86 -18.81
N ALA A 536 -11.40 2.66 -19.60
CA ALA A 536 -10.33 2.14 -20.45
C ALA A 536 -9.24 1.41 -19.64
N GLU A 537 -8.93 1.91 -18.44
CA GLU A 537 -7.90 1.31 -17.60
C GLU A 537 -8.34 0.03 -16.90
N VAL A 538 -9.61 -0.07 -16.46
CA VAL A 538 -10.09 -1.32 -15.83
C VAL A 538 -10.21 -2.47 -16.82
N GLU A 539 -10.47 -2.20 -18.11
CA GLU A 539 -10.44 -3.21 -19.18
C GLU A 539 -9.03 -3.81 -19.39
N ARG A 540 -7.98 -3.16 -18.87
CA ARG A 540 -6.63 -3.73 -18.84
C ARG A 540 -6.45 -4.75 -17.72
N CYS A 541 -7.35 -4.90 -16.76
CA CYS A 541 -7.19 -5.89 -15.70
C CYS A 541 -7.23 -7.32 -16.27
N LEU A 542 -6.27 -8.16 -15.88
CA LEU A 542 -6.27 -9.58 -16.27
C LEU A 542 -7.22 -10.42 -15.43
N HIS A 543 -7.70 -9.91 -14.28
CA HIS A 543 -8.50 -10.65 -13.29
C HIS A 543 -7.82 -11.94 -12.82
N CYS A 544 -6.53 -11.83 -12.45
CA CYS A 544 -5.72 -12.98 -12.03
C CYS A 544 -6.36 -13.70 -10.83
N GLY A 545 -6.44 -15.02 -10.89
CA GLY A 545 -6.99 -15.86 -9.83
C GLY A 545 -8.50 -15.88 -9.71
N ARG A 546 -9.24 -15.20 -10.60
CA ARG A 546 -10.70 -15.06 -10.50
C ARG A 546 -11.39 -15.43 -11.79
N CYS A 547 -12.54 -16.11 -11.70
CA CYS A 547 -13.35 -16.39 -12.88
C CYS A 547 -14.02 -15.09 -13.35
N THR A 548 -14.02 -14.87 -14.67
CA THR A 548 -14.71 -13.73 -15.31
C THR A 548 -15.67 -14.18 -16.40
N GLU A 549 -15.95 -15.48 -16.43
CA GLU A 549 -16.90 -16.07 -17.36
C GLU A 549 -16.53 -15.89 -18.83
N CYS A 550 -15.24 -16.12 -19.15
CA CYS A 550 -14.71 -15.98 -20.50
C CYS A 550 -15.00 -17.18 -21.42
N ASP A 551 -15.84 -18.14 -21.02
CA ASP A 551 -16.22 -19.34 -21.78
C ASP A 551 -15.09 -20.32 -22.19
N ASN A 552 -13.79 -20.00 -22.02
CA ASN A 552 -12.70 -20.91 -22.41
C ASN A 552 -12.82 -22.34 -21.84
N CYS A 553 -13.11 -22.48 -20.55
CA CYS A 553 -13.30 -23.79 -19.93
C CYS A 553 -14.51 -24.55 -20.48
N LEU A 554 -15.55 -23.84 -20.92
CA LEU A 554 -16.73 -24.40 -21.55
C LEU A 554 -16.39 -24.90 -22.96
N ILE A 555 -15.78 -24.04 -23.77
CA ILE A 555 -15.45 -24.31 -25.18
C ILE A 555 -14.43 -25.44 -25.32
N LEU A 556 -13.44 -25.50 -24.41
CA LEU A 556 -12.35 -26.46 -24.50
C LEU A 556 -12.60 -27.76 -23.73
N CYS A 557 -13.77 -27.93 -23.11
CA CYS A 557 -14.10 -29.17 -22.39
C CYS A 557 -14.36 -30.31 -23.40
N PRO A 558 -13.54 -31.37 -23.45
CA PRO A 558 -13.73 -32.45 -24.41
C PRO A 558 -15.00 -33.27 -24.14
N ASP A 559 -15.43 -33.31 -22.88
CA ASP A 559 -16.55 -34.14 -22.41
C ASP A 559 -17.84 -33.31 -22.17
N MET A 560 -17.86 -32.04 -22.59
CA MET A 560 -18.99 -31.10 -22.37
C MET A 560 -19.47 -31.04 -20.90
N SER A 561 -18.57 -31.30 -19.96
CA SER A 561 -18.89 -31.40 -18.53
C SER A 561 -18.84 -30.07 -17.79
N VAL A 562 -18.66 -28.95 -18.49
CA VAL A 562 -18.79 -27.61 -17.93
C VAL A 562 -20.15 -27.08 -18.34
N LEU A 563 -21.03 -26.87 -17.37
CA LEU A 563 -22.40 -26.44 -17.59
C LEU A 563 -22.52 -24.96 -17.29
N VAL A 564 -23.25 -24.23 -18.12
CA VAL A 564 -23.64 -22.84 -17.84
C VAL A 564 -24.78 -22.84 -16.82
N GLN A 565 -24.58 -22.16 -15.69
CA GLN A 565 -25.59 -21.96 -14.65
C GLN A 565 -26.32 -20.61 -14.81
N ASP A 566 -26.94 -20.11 -13.74
CA ASP A 566 -27.50 -18.77 -13.68
C ASP A 566 -26.37 -17.71 -13.68
N ARG A 567 -26.27 -16.99 -14.79
CA ARG A 567 -25.33 -15.86 -14.97
C ARG A 567 -25.58 -14.69 -13.99
N LYS A 568 -26.63 -14.73 -13.17
CA LYS A 568 -26.91 -13.71 -12.15
C LYS A 568 -26.14 -13.90 -10.85
N THR A 569 -25.57 -15.07 -10.56
CA THR A 569 -24.84 -15.34 -9.30
C THR A 569 -23.40 -15.83 -9.53
N PHE A 570 -23.20 -16.85 -10.36
CA PHE A 570 -21.91 -17.35 -10.87
C PHE A 570 -22.18 -18.41 -11.95
N GLY A 571 -21.71 -18.22 -13.17
CA GLY A 571 -22.28 -18.86 -14.35
C GLY A 571 -21.77 -20.23 -14.79
N TYR A 572 -20.90 -20.94 -14.05
CA TYR A 572 -20.53 -22.32 -14.45
C TYR A 572 -20.49 -23.32 -13.30
N ALA A 573 -20.83 -24.57 -13.61
CA ALA A 573 -20.61 -25.73 -12.76
C ALA A 573 -19.95 -26.88 -13.54
N PHE A 574 -19.33 -27.78 -12.80
CA PHE A 574 -18.80 -29.02 -13.37
C PHE A 574 -19.82 -30.14 -13.14
N ASP A 575 -20.26 -30.76 -14.23
CA ASP A 575 -20.99 -32.02 -14.18
C ASP A 575 -20.01 -33.15 -13.93
N TYR A 576 -19.98 -33.59 -12.68
CA TYR A 576 -19.10 -34.64 -12.21
C TYR A 576 -19.56 -36.04 -12.64
N ASP A 577 -20.70 -36.24 -13.28
CA ASP A 577 -21.04 -37.55 -13.85
C ASP A 577 -20.32 -37.76 -15.18
N TYR A 578 -20.11 -36.69 -15.93
CA TYR A 578 -19.43 -36.71 -17.22
C TYR A 578 -17.94 -36.35 -17.14
N CYS A 579 -17.54 -35.53 -16.16
CA CYS A 579 -16.16 -35.05 -16.06
C CYS A 579 -15.16 -36.19 -15.82
N LYS A 580 -14.20 -36.36 -16.74
CA LYS A 580 -13.14 -37.38 -16.62
C LYS A 580 -11.86 -36.89 -15.93
N GLY A 581 -11.84 -35.66 -15.41
CA GLY A 581 -10.70 -35.12 -14.67
C GLY A 581 -9.46 -34.81 -15.52
N CYS A 582 -9.60 -34.61 -16.85
CA CYS A 582 -8.48 -34.42 -17.78
C CYS A 582 -7.66 -33.12 -17.55
N GLY A 583 -8.21 -32.15 -16.81
CA GLY A 583 -7.52 -30.91 -16.46
C GLY A 583 -7.37 -29.88 -17.59
N VAL A 584 -7.99 -30.08 -18.76
CA VAL A 584 -7.91 -29.10 -19.88
C VAL A 584 -8.49 -27.74 -19.46
N CYS A 585 -9.65 -27.73 -18.79
CA CYS A 585 -10.26 -26.51 -18.27
C CYS A 585 -9.35 -25.76 -17.28
N TYR A 586 -8.58 -26.48 -16.47
CA TYR A 586 -7.57 -25.93 -15.57
C TYR A 586 -6.37 -25.35 -16.34
N ALA A 587 -5.79 -26.12 -17.26
CA ALA A 587 -4.60 -25.75 -18.01
C ALA A 587 -4.82 -24.55 -18.95
N GLU A 588 -6.03 -24.41 -19.46
CA GLU A 588 -6.46 -23.36 -20.40
C GLU A 588 -7.22 -22.20 -19.73
N CYS A 589 -7.40 -22.24 -18.41
CA CYS A 589 -7.94 -21.10 -17.68
C CYS A 589 -6.95 -19.93 -17.73
N PRO A 590 -7.26 -18.80 -18.41
CA PRO A 590 -6.27 -17.73 -18.60
C PRO A 590 -5.81 -17.09 -17.29
N ARG A 591 -6.65 -17.23 -16.26
CA ARG A 591 -6.56 -16.53 -14.97
C ARG A 591 -6.19 -17.46 -13.84
N HIS A 592 -6.10 -18.77 -14.08
CA HIS A 592 -5.85 -19.75 -13.02
C HIS A 592 -6.95 -19.83 -11.93
N ALA A 593 -8.20 -19.59 -12.29
CA ALA A 593 -9.36 -19.59 -11.39
C ALA A 593 -9.96 -20.99 -11.11
N ILE A 594 -9.37 -22.03 -11.68
CA ILE A 594 -9.75 -23.44 -11.48
C ILE A 594 -8.62 -24.10 -10.69
N THR A 595 -8.94 -25.04 -9.82
CA THR A 595 -8.00 -25.92 -9.11
C THR A 595 -8.37 -27.37 -9.43
N MET A 596 -7.37 -28.24 -9.58
CA MET A 596 -7.59 -29.69 -9.63
C MET A 596 -7.44 -30.23 -8.22
N VAL A 597 -8.50 -30.85 -7.68
CA VAL A 597 -8.53 -31.42 -6.32
C VAL A 597 -8.69 -32.92 -6.40
N ASP A 598 -8.13 -33.65 -5.43
CA ASP A 598 -8.32 -35.09 -5.34
C ASP A 598 -9.80 -35.44 -5.20
N GLU A 599 -10.22 -36.48 -5.91
CA GLU A 599 -11.54 -37.06 -5.72
C GLU A 599 -11.52 -37.90 -4.45
N VAL A 600 -12.18 -37.40 -3.40
CA VAL A 600 -12.48 -38.19 -2.21
C VAL A 600 -13.52 -39.24 -2.62
N LEU A 601 -13.07 -40.46 -2.89
CA LEU A 601 -13.94 -41.61 -3.04
C LEU A 601 -14.59 -41.87 -1.68
N SER A 602 -15.91 -41.69 -1.57
CA SER A 602 -16.64 -42.17 -0.39
C SER A 602 -16.41 -43.68 -0.29
N GLN A 603 -15.87 -44.14 0.84
CA GLN A 603 -15.74 -45.58 1.14
C GLN A 603 -17.08 -46.24 1.49
N GLU A 604 -18.19 -45.74 0.97
CA GLU A 604 -19.50 -46.32 1.19
C GLU A 604 -20.06 -46.83 -0.13
N GLU A 605 -19.94 -48.15 -0.27
CA GLU A 605 -20.86 -49.12 -0.88
C GLU A 605 -20.04 -50.21 -1.57
N GLY A 606 -19.58 -51.19 -0.77
CA GLY A 606 -18.76 -52.29 -1.24
C GLY A 606 -18.49 -53.38 -0.20
N ASN A 607 -19.50 -53.79 0.56
CA ASN A 607 -19.80 -55.18 0.90
C ASN A 607 -21.07 -55.30 1.75
#